data_AF-A0A7V2W8M4-F1
#
_entry.id   AF-A0A7V2W8M4-F1
#
_cell.length_a   1.000
_cell.length_b   1.000
_cell.length_c   1.000
_cell.angle_alpha   90.00
_cell.angle_beta   90.00
_cell.angle_gamma   90.00
#
_symmetry.space_group_name_H-M   'P 1'
#
loop_
_entity.id
_entity.type
_entity.pdbx_description
1 polymer ?
#
loop_
_entity_poly.entity_id
_entity_poly.type
_entity_poly.pdbx_seq_one_letter_code
_entity_poly.pdbx_strand_id
1 'polypeptide(L)'
;LLAKLPKERLIAAVDARQGEVVVEGWKRGTGRPLLERIAELRDHVSGFLVTFVEREGRMGGTDMALARAVVEAAAPARVTVAGGVTTAEEIRELDALGADAQVGMALYTGRLDLGEAIAAPLSSDRPDGLFPTVVCDERGLALGLVWSSRESIRAAVAERRGIYWSRSRGELWRKGESSGAVQELLRIDLDCDRDALRFRVRQRGAGFCHLGTRSCWGEEEGLGALHRLLLARRESAPEGSYTARLFADPALLAAKLREETEELIAAESREEVIWEAADLLYFTLVRLAREGIGLAEVERHLARRRRRVTRRG
;
A
#
# COMPACT_ATOMS: atom_id res chain seq x y z
N LEU A 1 -4.86 7.44 -30.16
CA LEU A 1 -5.63 7.23 -28.91
C LEU A 1 -4.77 7.50 -27.67
N LEU A 2 -3.63 6.81 -27.51
CA LEU A 2 -2.78 6.92 -26.31
C LEU A 2 -2.28 8.34 -26.03
N ALA A 3 -1.93 9.12 -27.06
CA ALA A 3 -1.52 10.52 -26.92
C ALA A 3 -2.60 11.44 -26.28
N LYS A 4 -3.88 11.02 -26.28
CA LYS A 4 -4.99 11.78 -25.67
C LYS A 4 -5.20 11.44 -24.18
N LEU A 5 -4.43 10.49 -23.65
CA LEU A 5 -4.52 10.02 -22.27
C LEU A 5 -3.23 10.40 -21.51
N PRO A 6 -3.31 10.65 -20.18
CA PRO A 6 -2.12 10.96 -19.41
C PRO A 6 -1.18 9.74 -19.33
N LYS A 7 0.03 9.85 -19.89
CA LYS A 7 1.06 8.79 -19.96
C LYS A 7 1.26 8.08 -18.63
N GLU A 8 1.35 8.87 -17.55
CA GLU A 8 1.57 8.43 -16.18
C GLU A 8 0.48 7.48 -15.65
N ARG A 9 -0.66 7.35 -16.36
CA ARG A 9 -1.80 6.50 -16.01
C ARG A 9 -2.08 5.37 -16.99
N LEU A 10 -1.17 5.12 -17.93
CA LEU A 10 -1.35 4.10 -18.96
C LEU A 10 -0.32 2.99 -18.80
N ILE A 11 -0.80 1.75 -18.75
CA ILE A 11 0.01 0.55 -18.92
C ILE A 11 -0.45 -0.11 -20.23
N ALA A 12 0.49 -0.49 -21.09
CA ALA A 12 0.18 -1.31 -22.26
C ALA A 12 0.34 -2.80 -21.91
N ALA A 13 -0.75 -3.56 -22.00
CA ALA A 13 -0.66 -5.02 -21.98
C ALA A 13 -0.27 -5.52 -23.37
N VAL A 14 0.82 -6.27 -23.46
CA VAL A 14 1.35 -6.82 -24.71
C VAL A 14 1.57 -8.32 -24.53
N ASP A 15 0.71 -9.11 -25.15
CA ASP A 15 0.86 -10.56 -25.17
C ASP A 15 1.72 -10.97 -26.37
N ALA A 16 2.73 -11.79 -26.12
CA ALA A 16 3.61 -12.29 -27.15
C ALA A 16 3.69 -13.81 -27.14
N ARG A 17 3.73 -14.41 -28.33
CA ARG A 17 4.02 -15.82 -28.53
C ARG A 17 5.21 -15.96 -29.45
N GLN A 18 6.28 -16.61 -28.99
CA GLN A 18 7.51 -16.80 -29.79
C GLN A 18 8.06 -15.48 -30.38
N GLY A 19 8.01 -14.38 -29.60
CA GLY A 19 8.50 -13.06 -30.02
C GLY A 19 7.57 -12.26 -30.92
N GLU A 20 6.43 -12.81 -31.33
CA GLU A 20 5.40 -12.11 -32.12
C GLU A 20 4.24 -11.66 -31.22
N VAL A 21 3.74 -10.43 -31.42
CA VAL A 21 2.56 -9.93 -30.72
C VAL A 21 1.31 -10.68 -31.16
N VAL A 22 0.53 -11.17 -30.18
CA VAL A 22 -0.74 -11.85 -30.39
C VAL A 22 -1.92 -11.05 -29.80
N VAL A 23 -3.10 -11.22 -30.38
CA VAL A 23 -4.34 -10.53 -29.97
C VAL A 23 -5.54 -11.48 -29.91
N GLU A 24 -6.70 -10.96 -29.51
CA GLU A 24 -7.98 -11.72 -29.45
C GLU A 24 -7.90 -12.96 -28.54
N GLY A 25 -7.29 -12.80 -27.37
CA GLY A 25 -7.07 -13.91 -26.44
C GLY A 25 -6.11 -14.95 -27.01
N TRP A 26 -4.99 -14.49 -27.60
CA TRP A 26 -3.88 -15.29 -28.14
C TRP A 26 -4.21 -16.12 -29.39
N LYS A 27 -5.38 -15.89 -30.00
CA LYS A 27 -5.86 -16.64 -31.16
C LYS A 27 -5.23 -16.17 -32.47
N ARG A 28 -4.89 -14.87 -32.56
CA ARG A 28 -4.42 -14.25 -33.81
C ARG A 28 -3.04 -13.63 -33.62
N GLY A 29 -2.09 -14.06 -34.45
CA GLY A 29 -0.81 -13.36 -34.63
C GLY A 29 -1.00 -12.08 -35.42
N THR A 30 -0.19 -11.07 -35.13
CA THR A 30 -0.25 -9.77 -35.81
C THR A 30 0.83 -9.60 -36.87
N GLY A 31 1.79 -10.53 -36.96
CA GLY A 31 3.01 -10.42 -37.75
C GLY A 31 4.01 -9.39 -37.22
N ARG A 32 3.75 -8.78 -36.06
CA ARG A 32 4.56 -7.69 -35.51
C ARG A 32 5.49 -8.21 -34.41
N PRO A 33 6.80 -7.91 -34.47
CA PRO A 33 7.72 -8.27 -33.40
C PRO A 33 7.40 -7.58 -32.06
N LEU A 34 7.57 -8.31 -30.96
CA LEU A 34 7.34 -7.80 -29.60
C LEU A 34 8.17 -6.55 -29.31
N LEU A 35 9.49 -6.62 -29.53
CA LEU A 35 10.41 -5.54 -29.15
C LEU A 35 10.15 -4.25 -29.93
N GLU A 36 9.83 -4.35 -31.22
CA GLU A 36 9.42 -3.21 -32.04
C GLU A 36 8.13 -2.59 -31.48
N ARG A 37 7.16 -3.42 -31.09
CA ARG A 37 5.92 -2.93 -30.52
C ARG A 37 6.11 -2.23 -29.18
N ILE A 38 7.01 -2.73 -28.33
CA ILE A 38 7.38 -2.08 -27.07
C ILE A 38 8.02 -0.72 -27.36
N ALA A 39 8.99 -0.66 -28.28
CA ALA A 39 9.70 0.57 -28.64
C ALA A 39 8.75 1.67 -29.16
N GLU A 40 7.75 1.31 -29.96
CA GLU A 40 6.73 2.25 -30.44
C GLU A 40 5.84 2.83 -29.34
N LEU A 41 5.60 2.06 -28.28
CA LEU A 41 4.63 2.41 -27.25
C LEU A 41 5.26 3.11 -26.04
N ARG A 42 6.57 2.95 -25.82
CA ARG A 42 7.26 3.37 -24.58
C ARG A 42 7.12 4.86 -24.26
N ASP A 43 6.99 5.69 -25.29
CA ASP A 43 6.83 7.14 -25.11
C ASP A 43 5.40 7.55 -24.76
N HIS A 44 4.44 6.62 -24.87
CA HIS A 44 3.02 6.85 -24.63
C HIS A 44 2.48 6.21 -23.35
N VAL A 45 3.24 5.33 -22.68
CA VAL A 45 2.81 4.62 -21.47
C VAL A 45 3.80 4.79 -20.31
N SER A 46 3.32 4.65 -19.08
CA SER A 46 4.18 4.62 -17.88
C SER A 46 4.75 3.24 -17.59
N GLY A 47 4.15 2.20 -18.17
CA GLY A 47 4.71 0.86 -18.12
C GLY A 47 4.04 -0.13 -19.06
N PHE A 48 4.54 -1.35 -19.01
CA PHE A 48 4.06 -2.49 -19.78
C PHE A 48 3.71 -3.64 -18.86
N LEU A 49 2.67 -4.37 -19.21
CA LEU A 49 2.44 -5.73 -18.74
C LEU A 49 2.72 -6.65 -19.93
N VAL A 50 3.83 -7.39 -19.90
CA VAL A 50 4.24 -8.25 -21.01
C VAL A 50 4.03 -9.70 -20.64
N THR A 51 3.22 -10.42 -21.41
CA THR A 51 2.90 -11.84 -21.16
C THR A 51 3.61 -12.72 -22.19
N PHE A 52 4.44 -13.66 -21.72
CA PHE A 52 5.01 -14.71 -22.56
C PHE A 52 4.02 -15.89 -22.65
N VAL A 53 3.19 -15.88 -23.70
CA VAL A 53 2.02 -16.75 -23.82
C VAL A 53 2.38 -18.23 -23.85
N GLU A 54 3.50 -18.60 -24.48
CA GLU A 54 3.95 -20.00 -24.51
C GLU A 54 4.34 -20.56 -23.12
N ARG A 55 4.50 -19.70 -22.11
CA ARG A 55 4.84 -20.06 -20.73
C ARG A 55 3.68 -19.85 -19.75
N GLU A 56 2.64 -19.11 -20.16
CA GLU A 56 1.48 -18.81 -19.34
C GLU A 56 0.75 -20.11 -18.93
N GLY A 57 0.55 -20.30 -17.62
CA GLY A 57 -0.09 -21.49 -17.06
C GLY A 57 0.69 -22.81 -17.17
N ARG A 58 1.89 -22.83 -17.78
CA ARG A 58 2.64 -24.07 -18.04
C ARG A 58 3.64 -24.46 -16.95
N MET A 59 3.83 -23.61 -15.94
CA MET A 59 4.72 -23.88 -14.79
C MET A 59 6.17 -24.24 -15.16
N GLY A 60 6.63 -23.77 -16.32
CA GLY A 60 7.92 -24.11 -16.93
C GLY A 60 9.02 -23.04 -16.80
N GLY A 61 8.80 -22.01 -15.98
CA GLY A 61 9.73 -20.89 -15.82
C GLY A 61 9.54 -19.77 -16.85
N THR A 62 10.04 -18.58 -16.53
CA THR A 62 10.02 -17.39 -17.41
C THR A 62 11.23 -17.36 -18.36
N ASP A 63 11.13 -16.59 -19.44
CA ASP A 63 12.25 -16.39 -20.38
C ASP A 63 13.09 -15.17 -19.96
N MET A 64 14.18 -15.39 -19.24
CA MET A 64 15.01 -14.29 -18.72
C MET A 64 15.74 -13.50 -19.81
N ALA A 65 16.11 -14.16 -20.91
CA ALA A 65 16.78 -13.49 -22.02
C ALA A 65 15.82 -12.54 -22.73
N LEU A 66 14.58 -13.00 -22.98
CA LEU A 66 13.55 -12.14 -23.55
C LEU A 66 13.11 -11.04 -22.58
N ALA A 67 12.98 -11.35 -21.28
CA ALA A 67 12.65 -10.36 -20.25
C ALA A 67 13.65 -9.21 -20.23
N ARG A 68 14.96 -9.51 -20.24
CA ARG A 68 16.04 -8.51 -20.34
C ARG A 68 15.87 -7.62 -21.57
N ALA A 69 15.68 -8.22 -22.75
CA ALA A 69 15.52 -7.48 -23.99
C ALA A 69 14.27 -6.57 -23.98
N VAL A 70 13.18 -7.02 -23.36
CA VAL A 70 11.96 -6.22 -23.18
C VAL A 70 12.21 -5.03 -22.27
N VAL A 71 12.89 -5.22 -21.14
CA VAL A 71 13.23 -4.11 -20.22
C VAL A 71 14.09 -3.06 -20.91
N GLU A 72 15.12 -3.48 -21.63
CA GLU A 72 15.99 -2.58 -22.39
C GLU A 72 15.21 -1.79 -23.46
N ALA A 73 14.30 -2.45 -24.20
CA ALA A 73 13.48 -1.79 -25.22
C ALA A 73 12.45 -0.82 -24.61
N ALA A 74 11.89 -1.16 -23.45
CA ALA A 74 10.85 -0.39 -22.78
C ALA A 74 11.37 0.87 -22.06
N ALA A 75 12.66 0.92 -21.73
CA ALA A 75 13.24 2.01 -20.95
C ALA A 75 12.90 3.40 -21.54
N PRO A 76 12.46 4.37 -20.72
CA PRO A 76 12.40 4.35 -19.25
C PRO A 76 11.07 3.85 -18.65
N ALA A 77 10.16 3.29 -19.45
CA ALA A 77 8.88 2.78 -18.95
C ALA A 77 9.09 1.51 -18.10
N ARG A 78 8.28 1.35 -17.04
CA ARG A 78 8.35 0.16 -16.18
C ARG A 78 7.87 -1.08 -16.91
N VAL A 79 8.39 -2.25 -16.57
CA VAL A 79 7.95 -3.52 -17.14
C VAL A 79 7.50 -4.44 -16.02
N THR A 80 6.31 -5.02 -16.16
CA THR A 80 5.86 -6.17 -15.40
C THR A 80 5.86 -7.38 -16.34
N VAL A 81 6.62 -8.42 -15.99
CA VAL A 81 6.70 -9.66 -16.76
C VAL A 81 5.71 -10.68 -16.21
N ALA A 82 4.87 -11.20 -17.08
CA ALA A 82 3.93 -12.30 -16.85
C ALA A 82 4.28 -13.50 -17.74
N GLY A 83 3.80 -14.69 -17.36
CA GLY A 83 4.12 -15.93 -18.07
C GLY A 83 5.24 -16.72 -17.42
N GLY A 84 4.88 -17.81 -16.75
CA GLY A 84 5.82 -18.87 -16.37
C GLY A 84 6.62 -18.67 -15.09
N VAL A 85 6.57 -17.52 -14.40
CA VAL A 85 7.30 -17.31 -13.13
C VAL A 85 6.82 -18.32 -12.08
N THR A 86 7.75 -19.13 -11.57
CA THR A 86 7.46 -20.29 -10.71
C THR A 86 8.27 -20.35 -9.42
N THR A 87 9.34 -19.57 -9.31
CA THR A 87 10.28 -19.62 -8.19
C THR A 87 10.60 -18.22 -7.66
N ALA A 88 11.04 -18.15 -6.40
CA ALA A 88 11.55 -16.92 -5.81
C ALA A 88 12.80 -16.40 -6.53
N GLU A 89 13.65 -17.30 -7.02
CA GLU A 89 14.85 -16.94 -7.78
C GLU A 89 14.51 -16.16 -9.05
N GLU A 90 13.50 -16.59 -9.80
CA GLU A 90 13.05 -15.86 -10.98
C GLU A 90 12.52 -14.46 -10.65
N ILE A 91 11.83 -14.30 -9.52
CA ILE A 91 11.37 -12.99 -9.07
C ILE A 91 12.57 -12.08 -8.75
N ARG A 92 13.58 -12.62 -8.07
CA ARG A 92 14.81 -11.91 -7.73
C ARG A 92 15.60 -11.50 -8.98
N GLU A 93 15.72 -12.40 -9.96
CA GLU A 93 16.37 -12.11 -11.23
C GLU A 93 15.62 -11.03 -12.03
N LEU A 94 14.28 -11.09 -12.10
CA LEU A 94 13.48 -10.05 -12.75
C LEU A 94 13.63 -8.68 -12.06
N ASP A 95 13.61 -8.64 -10.72
CA ASP A 95 13.81 -7.39 -9.96
C ASP A 95 15.21 -6.81 -10.23
N ALA A 96 16.25 -7.64 -10.29
CA ALA A 96 17.61 -7.24 -10.63
C ALA A 96 17.73 -6.69 -12.07
N LEU A 97 16.82 -7.06 -12.98
CA LEU A 97 16.72 -6.45 -14.32
C LEU A 97 16.00 -5.11 -14.30
N GLY A 98 15.32 -4.74 -13.21
CA GLY A 98 14.43 -3.58 -13.13
C GLY A 98 12.99 -3.85 -13.57
N ALA A 99 12.57 -5.13 -13.58
CA ALA A 99 11.22 -5.56 -13.90
C ALA A 99 10.46 -6.04 -12.65
N ASP A 100 9.15 -5.76 -12.62
CA ASP A 100 8.23 -6.39 -11.68
C ASP A 100 7.83 -7.78 -12.20
N ALA A 101 7.54 -8.73 -11.31
CA ALA A 101 7.03 -10.06 -11.65
C ALA A 101 5.50 -10.15 -11.40
N GLN A 102 4.75 -10.63 -12.38
CA GLN A 102 3.38 -11.09 -12.19
C GLN A 102 3.37 -12.60 -11.99
N VAL A 103 3.01 -13.05 -10.78
CA VAL A 103 2.97 -14.46 -10.41
C VAL A 103 1.53 -14.91 -10.20
N GLY A 104 1.12 -15.96 -10.93
CA GLY A 104 -0.23 -16.52 -10.86
C GLY A 104 -0.23 -17.96 -10.36
N MET A 105 -0.22 -18.92 -11.29
CA MET A 105 -0.40 -20.34 -11.01
C MET A 105 0.55 -20.92 -9.95
N ALA A 106 1.78 -20.42 -9.83
CA ALA A 106 2.71 -20.87 -8.80
C ALA A 106 2.22 -20.59 -7.38
N LEU A 107 1.54 -19.46 -7.16
CA LEU A 107 0.90 -19.14 -5.89
C LEU A 107 -0.35 -20.00 -5.68
N TYR A 108 -1.22 -20.10 -6.70
CA TYR A 108 -2.49 -20.83 -6.58
C TYR A 108 -2.33 -22.34 -6.36
N THR A 109 -1.27 -22.93 -6.92
CA THR A 109 -0.96 -24.36 -6.78
C THR A 109 -0.10 -24.67 -5.55
N GLY A 110 0.32 -23.64 -4.80
CA GLY A 110 1.20 -23.80 -3.64
C GLY A 110 2.65 -24.14 -3.97
N ARG A 111 3.07 -24.04 -5.25
CA ARG A 111 4.47 -24.23 -5.66
C ARG A 111 5.38 -23.14 -5.09
N LEU A 112 4.87 -21.92 -4.98
CA LEU A 112 5.58 -20.78 -4.40
C LEU A 112 4.73 -20.17 -3.28
N ASP A 113 5.33 -20.00 -2.11
CA ASP A 113 4.69 -19.30 -1.00
C ASP A 113 4.63 -17.80 -1.26
N LEU A 114 3.51 -17.14 -0.89
CA LEU A 114 3.35 -15.71 -1.14
C LEU A 114 4.34 -14.86 -0.33
N GLY A 115 4.64 -15.27 0.91
CA GLY A 115 5.62 -14.56 1.72
C GLY A 115 7.04 -14.72 1.17
N GLU A 116 7.36 -15.89 0.63
CA GLU A 116 8.61 -16.14 -0.07
C GLU A 116 8.72 -15.30 -1.35
N ALA A 117 7.65 -15.22 -2.15
CA ALA A 117 7.59 -14.37 -3.33
C ALA A 117 7.79 -12.88 -3.00
N ILE A 118 7.18 -12.39 -1.92
CA ILE A 118 7.36 -11.00 -1.44
C ILE A 118 8.79 -10.76 -0.96
N ALA A 119 9.40 -11.73 -0.28
CA ALA A 119 10.75 -11.61 0.24
C ALA A 119 11.85 -11.85 -0.82
N ALA A 120 11.51 -12.43 -1.97
CA ALA A 120 12.45 -12.78 -3.03
C ALA A 120 13.41 -11.65 -3.45
N PRO A 121 12.94 -10.42 -3.76
CA PRO A 121 13.81 -9.33 -4.19
C PRO A 121 14.61 -8.68 -3.05
N LEU A 122 14.33 -9.02 -1.78
CA LEU A 122 14.98 -8.38 -0.65
C LEU A 122 16.46 -8.75 -0.56
N SER A 123 17.28 -7.74 -0.28
CA SER A 123 18.72 -7.84 -0.05
C SER A 123 19.07 -7.22 1.30
N SER A 124 19.85 -7.91 2.12
CA SER A 124 20.30 -7.38 3.42
C SER A 124 21.81 -7.21 3.39
N ASP A 125 22.28 -6.05 3.83
CA ASP A 125 23.71 -5.77 4.06
C ASP A 125 24.20 -6.33 5.41
N ARG A 126 23.29 -6.90 6.22
CA ARG A 126 23.59 -7.37 7.57
C ARG A 126 24.10 -8.80 7.59
N PRO A 127 25.07 -9.12 8.47
CA PRO A 127 25.52 -10.50 8.66
C PRO A 127 24.44 -11.47 9.13
N ASP A 128 23.40 -10.98 9.82
CA ASP A 128 22.27 -11.78 10.30
C ASP A 128 21.16 -11.95 9.25
N GLY A 129 21.28 -11.31 8.08
CA GLY A 129 20.29 -11.39 6.99
C GLY A 129 18.93 -10.78 7.33
N LEU A 130 18.83 -9.96 8.39
CA LEU A 130 17.58 -9.34 8.79
C LEU A 130 17.32 -8.04 8.02
N PHE A 131 16.04 -7.67 7.91
CA PHE A 131 15.59 -6.46 7.25
C PHE A 131 15.00 -5.50 8.29
N PRO A 132 15.45 -4.23 8.35
CA PRO A 132 14.73 -3.21 9.11
C PRO A 132 13.31 -3.09 8.57
N THR A 133 12.33 -3.07 9.47
CA THR A 133 10.91 -3.01 9.13
C THR A 133 10.25 -1.87 9.89
N VAL A 134 9.83 -0.84 9.17
CA VAL A 134 9.02 0.25 9.74
C VAL A 134 7.58 -0.22 9.84
N VAL A 135 7.04 -0.30 11.06
CA VAL A 135 5.64 -0.64 11.28
C VAL A 135 4.85 0.67 11.34
N CYS A 136 3.81 0.81 10.53
CA CYS A 136 2.96 2.00 10.51
C CYS A 136 1.47 1.65 10.53
N ASP A 137 0.65 2.60 10.96
CA ASP A 137 -0.80 2.44 10.98
C ASP A 137 -1.44 2.60 9.58
N GLU A 138 -2.77 2.50 9.50
CA GLU A 138 -3.50 2.65 8.23
C GLU A 138 -3.32 3.99 7.54
N ARG A 139 -2.88 5.03 8.26
CA ARG A 139 -2.62 6.38 7.74
C ARG A 139 -1.15 6.59 7.36
N GLY A 140 -0.27 5.75 7.88
CA GLY A 140 1.17 5.76 7.61
C GLY A 140 2.00 6.36 8.74
N LEU A 141 1.38 6.64 9.89
CA LEU A 141 2.10 7.06 11.09
C LEU A 141 2.96 5.90 11.58
N ALA A 142 4.25 6.14 11.78
CA ALA A 142 5.17 5.14 12.32
C ALA A 142 4.76 4.76 13.77
N LEU A 143 4.60 3.46 13.99
CA LEU A 143 4.28 2.85 15.28
C LEU A 143 5.53 2.30 15.96
N GLY A 144 6.43 1.69 15.20
CA GLY A 144 7.70 1.19 15.72
C GLY A 144 8.65 0.74 14.62
N LEU A 145 9.90 0.49 15.00
CA LEU A 145 10.90 -0.15 14.16
C LEU A 145 11.17 -1.56 14.70
N VAL A 146 11.09 -2.55 13.81
CA VAL A 146 11.34 -3.96 14.12
C VAL A 146 12.28 -4.57 13.09
N TRP A 147 12.64 -5.83 13.29
CA TRP A 147 13.45 -6.59 12.35
C TRP A 147 12.61 -7.71 11.78
N SER A 148 12.73 -7.97 10.48
CA SER A 148 12.10 -9.10 9.82
C SER A 148 13.16 -10.04 9.28
N SER A 149 12.91 -11.35 9.39
CA SER A 149 13.63 -12.38 8.65
C SER A 149 12.75 -12.84 7.48
N ARG A 150 13.32 -13.59 6.53
CA ARG A 150 12.50 -14.26 5.49
C ARG A 150 11.42 -15.14 6.13
N GLU A 151 11.74 -15.82 7.21
CA GLU A 151 10.79 -16.63 7.99
C GLU A 151 9.65 -15.78 8.59
N SER A 152 9.97 -14.64 9.21
CA SER A 152 8.94 -13.79 9.82
C SER A 152 8.03 -13.15 8.77
N ILE A 153 8.54 -12.81 7.59
CA ILE A 153 7.71 -12.31 6.47
C ILE A 153 6.73 -13.37 6.01
N ARG A 154 7.18 -14.63 5.84
CA ARG A 154 6.31 -15.76 5.50
C ARG A 154 5.21 -15.97 6.53
N ALA A 155 5.58 -16.01 7.81
CA ALA A 155 4.62 -16.14 8.90
C ALA A 155 3.63 -14.96 8.92
N ALA A 156 4.11 -13.72 8.79
CA ALA A 156 3.27 -12.52 8.82
C ALA A 156 2.22 -12.51 7.69
N VAL A 157 2.60 -12.93 6.49
CA VAL A 157 1.70 -13.04 5.33
C VAL A 157 0.70 -14.17 5.52
N ALA A 158 1.14 -15.35 5.96
CA ALA A 158 0.28 -16.51 6.17
C ALA A 158 -0.76 -16.26 7.28
N GLU A 159 -0.33 -15.67 8.40
CA GLU A 159 -1.20 -15.40 9.56
C GLU A 159 -1.94 -14.06 9.45
N ARG A 160 -1.59 -13.21 8.47
CA ARG A 160 -2.07 -11.83 8.32
C ARG A 160 -1.90 -11.02 9.61
N ARG A 161 -0.75 -11.18 10.26
CA ARG A 161 -0.43 -10.60 11.57
C ARG A 161 0.89 -9.85 11.57
N GLY A 162 1.05 -8.93 12.52
CA GLY A 162 2.35 -8.34 12.83
C GLY A 162 3.28 -9.37 13.45
N ILE A 163 4.03 -10.07 12.61
CA ILE A 163 5.02 -11.09 13.02
C ILE A 163 6.39 -10.64 12.54
N TYR A 164 7.34 -10.65 13.48
CA TYR A 164 8.66 -10.07 13.33
C TYR A 164 9.71 -11.06 13.81
N TRP A 165 10.98 -10.72 13.64
CA TRP A 165 12.10 -11.44 14.21
C TRP A 165 12.60 -10.73 15.48
N SER A 166 12.65 -11.46 16.61
CA SER A 166 13.24 -10.93 17.84
C SER A 166 14.74 -11.19 17.84
N ARG A 167 15.54 -10.13 17.68
CA ARG A 167 17.00 -10.24 17.71
C ARG A 167 17.56 -10.75 19.04
N SER A 168 16.92 -10.40 20.16
CA SER A 168 17.39 -10.81 21.48
C SER A 168 17.03 -12.24 21.83
N ARG A 169 15.90 -12.76 21.31
CA ARG A 169 15.45 -14.14 21.54
C ARG A 169 15.88 -15.11 20.46
N GLY A 170 16.26 -14.61 19.28
CA GLY A 170 16.62 -15.44 18.13
C GLY A 170 15.44 -16.25 17.59
N GLU A 171 14.21 -15.74 17.69
CA GLU A 171 12.98 -16.46 17.32
C GLU A 171 11.92 -15.51 16.75
N LEU A 172 10.86 -16.10 16.17
CA LEU A 172 9.67 -15.38 15.72
C LEU A 172 8.95 -14.69 16.87
N TRP A 173 8.62 -13.42 16.69
CA TRP A 173 7.84 -12.61 17.61
C TRP A 173 6.51 -12.21 17.00
N ARG A 174 5.44 -12.82 17.50
CA ARG A 174 4.05 -12.47 17.17
C ARG A 174 3.61 -11.32 18.08
N LYS A 175 3.44 -10.12 17.51
CA LYS A 175 3.15 -8.92 18.30
C LYS A 175 1.81 -9.05 19.01
N GLY A 176 1.84 -8.84 20.32
CA GLY A 176 0.64 -8.77 21.16
C GLY A 176 0.12 -10.10 21.68
N GLU A 177 0.82 -11.23 21.47
CA GLU A 177 0.40 -12.52 22.06
C GLU A 177 0.29 -12.47 23.59
N SER A 178 1.26 -11.86 24.26
CA SER A 178 1.25 -11.76 25.72
C SER A 178 0.41 -10.59 26.25
N SER A 179 0.24 -9.51 25.46
CA SER A 179 -0.39 -8.26 25.93
C SER A 179 -1.79 -7.99 25.37
N GLY A 180 -2.28 -8.81 24.43
CA GLY A 180 -3.51 -8.56 23.69
C GLY A 180 -3.44 -7.42 22.66
N ALA A 181 -2.34 -6.65 22.62
CA ALA A 181 -2.14 -5.54 21.68
C ALA A 181 -1.67 -6.04 20.29
N VAL A 182 -2.52 -6.85 19.67
CA VAL A 182 -2.29 -7.54 18.39
C VAL A 182 -2.37 -6.60 17.19
N GLN A 183 -1.82 -7.07 16.07
CA GLN A 183 -1.79 -6.36 14.80
C GLN A 183 -2.33 -7.24 13.68
N GLU A 184 -3.21 -6.67 12.86
CA GLU A 184 -3.60 -7.25 11.57
C GLU A 184 -2.71 -6.63 10.48
N LEU A 185 -2.01 -7.46 9.72
CA LEU A 185 -1.18 -7.03 8.60
C LEU A 185 -2.07 -6.66 7.41
N LEU A 186 -1.95 -5.43 6.92
CA LEU A 186 -2.74 -4.93 5.79
C LEU A 186 -1.94 -4.85 4.50
N ARG A 187 -0.66 -4.51 4.59
CA ARG A 187 0.22 -4.32 3.43
C ARG A 187 1.68 -4.41 3.83
N ILE A 188 2.47 -4.99 2.95
CA ILE A 188 3.93 -4.92 2.97
C ILE A 188 4.35 -4.04 1.79
N ASP A 189 5.17 -3.03 2.07
CA ASP A 189 5.89 -2.26 1.07
C ASP A 189 7.38 -2.60 1.17
N LEU A 190 8.03 -2.73 0.02
CA LEU A 190 9.48 -2.74 -0.10
C LEU A 190 9.91 -1.34 -0.49
N ASP A 191 11.07 -0.89 -0.03
CA ASP A 191 11.68 0.35 -0.53
C ASP A 191 12.30 0.17 -1.92
N CYS A 192 13.05 1.19 -2.36
CA CYS A 192 13.54 1.31 -3.73
C CYS A 192 14.76 0.43 -4.04
N ASP A 193 15.56 0.11 -3.02
CA ASP A 193 16.80 -0.67 -3.06
C ASP A 193 16.65 -2.04 -2.38
N ARG A 194 15.45 -2.35 -1.89
CA ARG A 194 15.03 -3.66 -1.39
C ARG A 194 15.74 -4.08 -0.10
N ASP A 195 16.22 -3.12 0.69
CA ASP A 195 16.89 -3.40 1.96
C ASP A 195 16.03 -3.14 3.19
N ALA A 196 14.94 -2.36 3.06
CA ALA A 196 13.97 -2.15 4.12
C ALA A 196 12.53 -2.45 3.71
N LEU A 197 11.74 -2.73 4.74
CA LEU A 197 10.32 -3.00 4.63
C LEU A 197 9.51 -1.94 5.36
N ARG A 198 8.29 -1.72 4.89
CA ARG A 198 7.25 -1.03 5.66
C ARG A 198 6.02 -1.91 5.78
N PHE A 199 5.67 -2.26 7.01
CA PHE A 199 4.46 -3.02 7.33
C PHE A 199 3.37 -2.03 7.73
N ARG A 200 2.31 -1.97 6.93
CA ARG A 200 1.09 -1.26 7.30
C ARG A 200 0.19 -2.22 8.06
N VAL A 201 -0.16 -1.86 9.29
CA VAL A 201 -0.95 -2.70 10.19
C VAL A 201 -2.17 -1.95 10.71
N ARG A 202 -3.21 -2.70 11.07
CA ARG A 202 -4.25 -2.24 11.97
C ARG A 202 -3.90 -2.65 13.38
N GLN A 203 -3.51 -1.68 14.20
CA GLN A 203 -3.16 -1.87 15.60
C GLN A 203 -4.43 -2.00 16.45
N ARG A 204 -4.48 -3.03 17.30
CA ARG A 204 -5.53 -3.21 18.32
C ARG A 204 -4.95 -3.11 19.73
N GLY A 205 -5.81 -2.90 20.73
CA GLY A 205 -5.40 -2.75 22.13
C GLY A 205 -4.70 -1.42 22.41
N ALA A 206 -3.94 -1.37 23.51
CA ALA A 206 -3.34 -0.14 24.04
C ALA A 206 -2.37 0.57 23.08
N GLY A 207 -1.67 -0.18 22.22
CA GLY A 207 -0.73 0.40 21.27
C GLY A 207 0.39 -0.54 20.83
N PHE A 208 1.33 -0.01 20.06
CA PHE A 208 2.53 -0.74 19.68
C PHE A 208 3.49 -0.89 20.86
N CYS A 209 3.70 0.19 21.63
CA CYS A 209 4.75 0.28 22.64
C CYS A 209 4.42 -0.53 23.90
N HIS A 210 5.47 -1.04 24.55
CA HIS A 210 5.35 -1.74 25.84
C HIS A 210 5.02 -0.78 27.00
N LEU A 211 5.18 0.53 26.80
CA LEU A 211 4.80 1.58 27.75
C LEU A 211 3.31 1.96 27.67
N GLY A 212 2.50 1.22 26.90
CA GLY A 212 1.08 1.52 26.72
C GLY A 212 0.77 2.68 25.79
N THR A 213 1.78 3.27 25.14
CA THR A 213 1.61 4.30 24.11
C THR A 213 1.37 3.69 22.73
N ARG A 214 0.74 4.46 21.84
CA ARG A 214 0.44 3.99 20.48
C ARG A 214 1.69 3.69 19.67
N SER A 215 2.70 4.53 19.75
CA SER A 215 3.98 4.35 19.07
C SER A 215 5.14 4.30 20.06
N CYS A 216 6.30 3.83 19.60
CA CYS A 216 7.55 3.90 20.34
C CYS A 216 8.08 5.33 20.57
N TRP A 217 7.48 6.35 19.93
CA TRP A 217 7.96 7.73 19.95
C TRP A 217 7.06 8.68 20.76
N GLY A 218 6.31 8.13 21.72
CA GLY A 218 5.51 8.91 22.66
C GLY A 218 4.03 9.03 22.28
N GLU A 219 3.41 10.13 22.73
CA GLU A 219 2.01 10.42 22.47
C GLU A 219 1.79 10.80 21.00
N GLU A 220 0.63 10.45 20.46
CA GLU A 220 0.27 10.88 19.11
C GLU A 220 -0.40 12.25 19.18
N GLU A 221 -0.09 13.09 18.20
CA GLU A 221 -0.67 14.42 18.04
C GLU A 221 -1.46 14.56 16.72
N GLY A 222 -2.16 15.69 16.59
CA GLY A 222 -2.88 16.07 15.37
C GLY A 222 -4.21 15.33 15.16
N LEU A 223 -4.73 15.39 13.92
CA LEU A 223 -6.09 14.93 13.58
C LEU A 223 -6.32 13.44 13.88
N GLY A 224 -5.28 12.61 13.78
CA GLY A 224 -5.36 11.17 14.07
C GLY A 224 -5.61 10.87 15.54
N ALA A 225 -4.86 11.54 16.41
CA ALA A 225 -5.01 11.46 17.85
C ALA A 225 -6.38 11.99 18.29
N LEU A 226 -6.75 13.19 17.81
CA LEU A 226 -8.04 13.80 18.09
C LEU A 226 -9.20 12.89 17.67
N HIS A 227 -9.19 12.36 16.45
CA HIS A 227 -10.26 11.49 15.98
C HIS A 227 -10.41 10.22 16.82
N ARG A 228 -9.29 9.62 17.24
CA ARG A 228 -9.34 8.44 18.10
C ARG A 228 -9.86 8.75 19.49
N LEU A 229 -9.47 9.88 20.07
CA LEU A 229 -10.02 10.36 21.33
C LEU A 229 -11.54 10.54 21.22
N LEU A 230 -12.03 11.12 20.11
CA LEU A 230 -13.46 11.28 19.87
C LEU A 230 -14.18 9.93 19.71
N LEU A 231 -13.58 8.96 19.01
CA LEU A 231 -14.12 7.60 18.93
C LEU A 231 -14.20 6.92 20.30
N ALA A 232 -13.19 7.07 21.17
CA ALA A 232 -13.23 6.54 22.54
C ALA A 232 -14.31 7.24 23.38
N ARG A 233 -14.40 8.58 23.26
CA ARG A 233 -15.42 9.38 23.97
C ARG A 233 -16.84 9.11 23.50
N ARG A 234 -17.06 8.54 22.31
CA ARG A 234 -18.41 8.11 21.91
C ARG A 234 -19.03 7.16 22.93
N GLU A 235 -18.21 6.31 23.56
CA GLU A 235 -18.65 5.34 24.56
C GLU A 235 -18.45 5.85 25.98
N SER A 236 -17.42 6.67 26.22
CA SER A 236 -16.96 7.05 27.56
C SER A 236 -17.00 8.55 27.87
N ALA A 237 -17.70 9.37 27.07
CA ALA A 237 -17.75 10.81 27.31
C ALA A 237 -18.39 11.11 28.67
N PRO A 238 -17.76 11.96 29.51
CA PRO A 238 -18.37 12.38 30.76
C PRO A 238 -19.73 13.03 30.52
N GLU A 239 -20.70 12.70 31.37
CA GLU A 239 -22.03 13.28 31.33
C GLU A 239 -21.93 14.82 31.42
N GLY A 240 -22.69 15.52 30.58
CA GLY A 240 -22.67 16.99 30.51
C GLY A 240 -21.47 17.59 29.75
N SER A 241 -20.46 16.81 29.34
CA SER A 241 -19.35 17.35 28.54
C SER A 241 -19.82 17.90 27.19
N TYR A 242 -19.11 18.89 26.63
CA TYR A 242 -19.47 19.46 25.34
C TYR A 242 -19.48 18.42 24.21
N THR A 243 -18.48 17.54 24.18
CA THR A 243 -18.42 16.43 23.23
C THR A 243 -19.59 15.45 23.39
N ALA A 244 -20.03 15.16 24.63
CA ALA A 244 -21.23 14.32 24.86
C ALA A 244 -22.49 14.98 24.27
N ARG A 245 -22.67 16.29 24.47
CA ARG A 245 -23.80 17.04 23.90
C ARG A 245 -23.81 17.00 22.37
N LEU A 246 -22.66 17.18 21.73
CA LEU A 246 -22.54 17.10 20.27
C LEU A 246 -22.85 15.68 19.73
N PHE A 247 -22.50 14.63 20.48
CA PHE A 247 -22.88 13.27 20.12
C PHE A 247 -24.37 12.99 20.30
N ALA A 248 -25.00 13.54 21.34
CA ALA A 248 -26.42 13.35 21.61
C ALA A 248 -27.32 14.17 20.67
N ASP A 249 -26.95 15.40 20.34
CA ASP A 249 -27.78 16.35 19.59
C ASP A 249 -27.25 16.57 18.16
N PRO A 250 -27.85 15.93 17.14
CA PRO A 250 -27.45 16.12 15.74
C PRO A 250 -27.82 17.50 15.19
N ALA A 251 -28.83 18.18 15.74
CA ALA A 251 -29.20 19.51 15.30
C ALA A 251 -28.15 20.54 15.75
N LEU A 252 -27.67 20.42 16.99
CA LEU A 252 -26.57 21.23 17.51
C LEU A 252 -25.30 21.04 16.69
N LEU A 253 -24.89 19.80 16.43
CA LEU A 253 -23.70 19.51 15.62
C LEU A 253 -23.82 20.08 14.20
N ALA A 254 -25.01 19.96 13.58
CA ALA A 254 -25.24 20.51 12.25
C ALA A 254 -25.27 22.04 12.23
N ALA A 255 -25.74 22.68 13.32
CA ALA A 255 -25.68 24.13 13.47
C ALA A 255 -24.23 24.61 13.58
N LYS A 256 -23.42 24.01 14.45
CA LYS A 256 -21.99 24.34 14.58
C LYS A 256 -21.25 24.15 13.25
N LEU A 257 -21.44 23.03 12.56
CA LEU A 257 -20.82 22.82 11.25
C LEU A 257 -21.16 23.91 10.22
N ARG A 258 -22.37 24.45 10.23
CA ARG A 258 -22.76 25.54 9.33
C ARG A 258 -22.10 26.85 9.74
N GLU A 259 -22.15 27.18 11.03
CA GLU A 259 -21.54 28.36 11.62
C GLU A 259 -20.04 28.43 11.29
N GLU A 260 -19.25 27.41 11.64
CA GLU A 260 -17.80 27.40 11.38
C GLU A 260 -17.47 27.43 9.88
N THR A 261 -18.37 26.91 9.03
CA THR A 261 -18.20 27.01 7.57
C THR A 261 -18.38 28.45 7.11
N GLU A 262 -19.39 29.16 7.62
CA GLU A 262 -19.64 30.56 7.30
C GLU A 262 -18.53 31.47 7.85
N GLU A 263 -18.05 31.21 9.07
CA GLU A 263 -16.94 31.94 9.70
C GLU A 263 -15.63 31.71 8.93
N LEU A 264 -15.31 30.48 8.53
CA LEU A 264 -14.15 30.20 7.69
C LEU A 264 -14.21 30.92 6.33
N ILE A 265 -15.41 31.08 5.76
CA ILE A 265 -15.60 31.82 4.51
C ILE A 265 -15.39 33.33 4.72
N ALA A 266 -15.82 33.85 5.87
CA ALA A 266 -15.74 35.28 6.21
C ALA A 266 -14.37 35.70 6.74
N ALA A 267 -13.54 34.77 7.22
CA ALA A 267 -12.23 35.03 7.79
C ALA A 267 -11.31 35.81 6.84
N GLU A 268 -10.77 36.94 7.30
CA GLU A 268 -9.92 37.83 6.50
C GLU A 268 -8.45 37.74 6.91
N SER A 269 -8.19 37.44 8.19
CA SER A 269 -6.83 37.32 8.71
C SER A 269 -6.33 35.88 8.66
N ARG A 270 -4.99 35.73 8.61
CA ARG A 270 -4.34 34.41 8.68
C ARG A 270 -4.71 33.65 9.95
N GLU A 271 -4.85 34.36 11.07
CA GLU A 271 -5.14 33.77 12.37
C GLU A 271 -6.58 33.27 12.44
N GLU A 272 -7.55 34.09 12.01
CA GLU A 272 -8.96 33.68 11.86
C GLU A 272 -9.09 32.45 10.98
N VAL A 273 -8.48 32.45 9.78
CA VAL A 273 -8.53 31.28 8.87
C VAL A 273 -8.02 30.00 9.54
N ILE A 274 -6.99 30.09 10.40
CA ILE A 274 -6.47 28.92 11.12
C ILE A 274 -7.46 28.44 12.18
N TRP A 275 -8.05 29.36 12.96
CA TRP A 275 -9.01 29.05 14.01
C TRP A 275 -10.28 28.42 13.44
N GLU A 276 -10.91 29.07 12.47
CA GLU A 276 -12.16 28.58 11.87
C GLU A 276 -11.96 27.25 11.13
N ALA A 277 -10.80 27.07 10.48
CA ALA A 277 -10.48 25.79 9.88
C ALA A 277 -10.28 24.70 10.93
N ALA A 278 -9.68 25.01 12.08
CA ALA A 278 -9.49 24.05 13.15
C ALA A 278 -10.83 23.61 13.77
N ASP A 279 -11.75 24.54 14.00
CA ASP A 279 -13.06 24.25 14.57
C ASP A 279 -13.95 23.50 13.58
N LEU A 280 -13.97 23.89 12.31
CA LEU A 280 -14.65 23.13 11.26
C LEU A 280 -14.11 21.69 11.16
N LEU A 281 -12.79 21.51 11.23
CA LEU A 281 -12.17 20.18 11.26
C LEU A 281 -12.58 19.39 12.52
N TYR A 282 -12.61 20.03 13.69
CA TYR A 282 -13.06 19.41 14.94
C TYR A 282 -14.48 18.87 14.81
N PHE A 283 -15.46 19.70 14.41
CA PHE A 283 -16.85 19.26 14.27
C PHE A 283 -17.02 18.22 13.17
N THR A 284 -16.22 18.30 12.10
CA THR A 284 -16.17 17.25 11.07
C THR A 284 -15.72 15.92 11.67
N LEU A 285 -14.66 15.90 12.48
CA LEU A 285 -14.21 14.68 13.16
C LEU A 285 -15.24 14.16 14.17
N VAL A 286 -15.93 15.04 14.91
CA VAL A 286 -17.04 14.64 15.79
C VAL A 286 -18.14 13.94 14.99
N ARG A 287 -18.52 14.50 13.82
CA ARG A 287 -19.50 13.88 12.93
C ARG A 287 -19.08 12.49 12.46
N LEU A 288 -17.81 12.33 12.06
CA LEU A 288 -17.27 11.03 11.68
C LEU A 288 -17.28 10.04 12.86
N ALA A 289 -16.85 10.47 14.04
CA ALA A 289 -16.78 9.61 15.22
C ALA A 289 -18.17 9.13 15.66
N ARG A 290 -19.19 10.01 15.59
CA ARG A 290 -20.58 9.67 15.85
C ARG A 290 -21.09 8.52 14.98
N GLU A 291 -20.72 8.52 13.71
CA GLU A 291 -21.09 7.49 12.73
C GLU A 291 -20.14 6.28 12.74
N GLY A 292 -19.11 6.27 13.61
CA GLY A 292 -18.09 5.22 13.66
C GLY A 292 -17.18 5.17 12.44
N ILE A 293 -17.08 6.27 11.67
CA ILE A 293 -16.27 6.36 10.46
C ILE A 293 -14.84 6.76 10.82
N GLY A 294 -13.85 6.02 10.33
CA GLY A 294 -12.44 6.32 10.56
C GLY A 294 -11.92 7.47 9.67
N LEU A 295 -11.03 8.31 10.20
CA LEU A 295 -10.33 9.35 9.42
C LEU A 295 -9.56 8.76 8.22
N ALA A 296 -8.95 7.59 8.39
CA ALA A 296 -8.27 6.87 7.30
C ALA A 296 -9.21 6.52 6.13
N GLU A 297 -10.51 6.38 6.38
CA GLU A 297 -11.50 6.10 5.33
C GLU A 297 -11.76 7.31 4.45
N VAL A 298 -11.83 8.49 5.07
CA VAL A 298 -11.98 9.78 4.38
C VAL A 298 -10.72 10.08 3.56
N GLU A 299 -9.53 9.90 4.13
CA GLU A 299 -8.25 10.05 3.42
C GLU A 299 -8.19 9.12 2.19
N ARG A 300 -8.62 7.86 2.33
CA ARG A 300 -8.73 6.93 1.18
C ARG A 300 -9.72 7.41 0.13
N HIS A 301 -10.86 7.98 0.53
CA HIS A 301 -11.84 8.53 -0.40
C HIS A 301 -11.25 9.72 -1.19
N LEU A 302 -10.55 10.64 -0.53
CA LEU A 302 -9.85 11.75 -1.18
C LEU A 302 -8.78 11.25 -2.15
N ALA A 303 -7.97 10.26 -1.73
CA ALA A 303 -6.96 9.65 -2.58
C ALA A 303 -7.53 9.02 -3.85
N ARG A 304 -8.74 8.43 -3.78
CA ARG A 304 -9.45 7.88 -4.96
C ARG A 304 -9.83 8.97 -5.96
N ARG A 305 -10.25 10.16 -5.51
CA ARG A 305 -10.62 11.27 -6.41
C ARG A 305 -9.45 11.71 -7.28
N ARG A 306 -8.24 11.74 -6.74
CA ARG A 306 -7.01 12.07 -7.47
C ARG A 306 -6.70 11.07 -8.60
N ARG A 307 -7.22 9.84 -8.54
CA ARG A 307 -6.97 8.77 -9.53
C ARG A 307 -7.94 8.76 -10.73
N ARG A 308 -8.92 9.68 -10.81
CA ARG A 308 -9.83 9.78 -11.98
C ARG A 308 -9.06 10.16 -13.25
N VAL A 309 -9.13 9.32 -14.29
CA VAL A 309 -8.53 9.60 -15.61
C VAL A 309 -9.47 10.51 -16.40
N THR A 310 -9.04 11.73 -16.67
CA THR A 310 -9.70 12.63 -17.63
C THR A 310 -8.95 12.57 -18.96
N ARG A 311 -9.69 12.55 -20.08
CA ARG A 311 -9.07 12.67 -21.41
C ARG A 311 -8.50 14.08 -21.55
N ARG A 312 -7.30 14.22 -22.14
CA ARG A 312 -6.82 15.52 -22.60
C ARG A 312 -7.70 15.91 -23.79
N GLY A 313 -8.36 17.07 -23.68
CA GLY A 313 -9.16 17.66 -24.76
C GLY A 313 -8.31 17.91 -25.99
#